data_AF-A0A2M8PMM5-F1
#
_entry.id   AF-A0A2M8PMM5-F1
#
_cell.length_a   1.000
_cell.length_b   1.000
_cell.length_c   1.000
_cell.angle_alpha   90.00
_cell.angle_beta   90.00
_cell.angle_gamma   90.00
#
_symmetry.space_group_name_H-M   'P 1'
#
loop_
_entity.id
_entity.type
_entity.pdbx_description
1 polymer ?
#
loop_
_entity_poly.entity_id
_entity_poly.type
_entity_poly.pdbx_seq_one_letter_code
_entity_poly.pdbx_strand_id
1 'polypeptide(L)'
;YTASEAWRERLVDSPPVQVRWPRAITTMGLIALVNIVFITLFYKELKLVSFDEALAGALGFRPAVLHYALMVLVSLTAVAAFDAVGSILVVAFFIIPAATAYLLTDRLSLILILSPIFGIAGVYWGYDLARGYFWGLPLDGVMQWLDKTIDLGGYTTWNSSISAAMVLMLAAIFAIVWMVSPRYGLVATIINRRLRRLQFEDQMLLAHLYNHLGGKREAEELALETLHHHLQWPRMKLERVLARVRLRQLAKVQHGQVYITQAGIEAVRHFAEQNLPVEHQKQIVRAVGD
;
A
#
# COMPACT_ATOMS: atom_id res chain seq x y z
N TYR A 1 -41.03 16.43 19.15
CA TYR A 1 -41.27 15.73 17.87
C TYR A 1 -40.81 16.59 16.71
N THR A 2 -39.76 16.17 16.02
CA THR A 2 -39.51 16.64 14.66
C THR A 2 -40.66 16.16 13.74
N ALA A 3 -40.95 16.86 12.64
CA ALA A 3 -42.00 16.45 11.70
C ALA A 3 -41.81 15.00 11.20
N SER A 4 -40.55 14.53 11.15
CA SER A 4 -40.18 13.14 10.83
C SER A 4 -40.40 12.12 11.93
N GLU A 5 -40.35 12.52 13.20
CA GLU A 5 -40.72 11.63 14.32
C GLU A 5 -42.24 11.49 14.39
N ALA A 6 -42.97 12.61 14.27
CA ALA A 6 -44.43 12.60 14.27
C ALA A 6 -45.01 11.75 13.13
N TRP A 7 -44.41 11.80 11.94
CA TRP A 7 -44.80 10.94 10.82
C TRP A 7 -44.43 9.46 11.05
N ARG A 8 -43.24 9.17 11.60
CA ARG A 8 -42.83 7.78 11.94
C ARG A 8 -43.74 7.13 12.98
N GLU A 9 -44.20 7.92 13.95
CA GLU A 9 -45.14 7.48 14.97
C GLU A 9 -46.60 7.50 14.50
N ARG A 10 -46.86 7.74 13.20
CA ARG A 10 -48.19 7.83 12.59
C ARG A 10 -49.12 8.85 13.28
N LEU A 11 -48.54 9.90 13.86
CA LEU A 11 -49.28 11.01 14.47
C LEU A 11 -49.74 12.04 13.42
N VAL A 12 -49.19 11.98 12.20
CA VAL A 12 -49.50 12.89 11.08
C VAL A 12 -49.51 12.11 9.76
N ASP A 13 -50.52 12.33 8.92
CA ASP A 13 -50.73 11.56 7.67
C ASP A 13 -49.84 11.98 6.50
N SER A 14 -49.32 13.21 6.54
CA SER A 14 -48.49 13.75 5.45
C SER A 14 -47.00 13.50 5.70
N PRO A 15 -46.24 12.98 4.72
CA PRO A 15 -44.81 12.83 4.86
C PRO A 15 -44.15 14.22 5.04
N PRO A 16 -43.15 14.34 5.93
CA PRO A 16 -42.47 15.60 6.17
C PRO A 16 -41.74 16.03 4.90
N VAL A 17 -42.20 17.11 4.30
CA VAL A 17 -41.48 17.77 3.20
C VAL A 17 -40.30 18.53 3.82
N GLN A 18 -39.09 18.41 3.25
CA GLN A 18 -37.96 19.23 3.70
C GLN A 18 -38.21 20.70 3.35
N VAL A 19 -38.74 21.46 4.30
CA VAL A 19 -39.03 22.89 4.13
C VAL A 19 -37.77 23.76 4.24
N ARG A 20 -36.66 23.23 4.80
CA ARG A 20 -35.43 23.99 5.05
C ARG A 20 -34.18 23.23 4.60
N TRP A 21 -33.30 23.93 3.90
CA TRP A 21 -31.98 23.44 3.51
C TRP A 21 -31.15 23.01 4.73
N PRO A 22 -30.48 21.83 4.71
CA PRO A 22 -29.69 21.37 5.84
C PRO A 22 -28.49 22.30 6.12
N ARG A 23 -28.43 22.83 7.34
CA ARG A 23 -27.33 23.73 7.77
C ARG A 23 -25.96 23.06 7.68
N ALA A 24 -25.87 21.76 7.98
CA ALA A 24 -24.61 21.02 7.91
C ALA A 24 -24.02 20.99 6.49
N ILE A 25 -24.86 20.90 5.45
CA ILE A 25 -24.41 20.91 4.05
C ILE A 25 -23.83 22.29 3.71
N THR A 26 -24.49 23.36 4.13
CA THR A 26 -24.02 24.72 3.81
C THR A 26 -22.77 25.10 4.61
N THR A 27 -22.69 24.78 5.90
CA THR A 27 -21.51 25.09 6.73
C THR A 27 -20.29 24.29 6.31
N MET A 28 -20.42 22.96 6.16
CA MET A 28 -19.30 22.11 5.74
C MET A 28 -18.90 22.38 4.29
N GLY A 29 -19.86 22.65 3.40
CA GLY A 29 -19.58 23.03 2.02
C GLY A 29 -18.79 24.33 1.93
N LEU A 30 -19.15 25.35 2.72
CA LEU A 30 -18.43 26.62 2.77
C LEU A 30 -17.00 26.43 3.33
N ILE A 31 -16.85 25.69 4.43
CA ILE A 31 -15.53 25.42 5.02
C ILE A 31 -14.65 24.62 4.05
N ALA A 32 -15.21 23.62 3.37
CA ALA A 32 -14.48 22.86 2.35
C ALA A 32 -14.01 23.78 1.20
N LEU A 33 -14.86 24.69 0.74
CA LEU A 33 -14.49 25.67 -0.28
C LEU A 33 -13.35 26.57 0.19
N VAL A 34 -13.43 27.12 1.41
CA VAL A 34 -12.37 27.94 2.00
C VAL A 34 -11.06 27.13 2.10
N ASN A 35 -11.12 25.87 2.54
CA ASN A 35 -9.96 24.98 2.62
C ASN A 35 -9.32 24.75 1.24
N ILE A 36 -10.12 24.44 0.22
CA ILE A 36 -9.63 24.20 -1.14
C ILE A 36 -8.96 25.46 -1.70
N VAL A 37 -9.60 26.63 -1.53
CA VAL A 37 -9.05 27.91 -2.00
C VAL A 37 -7.75 28.22 -1.28
N PHE A 38 -7.71 28.11 0.05
CA PHE A 38 -6.51 28.36 0.85
C PHE A 38 -5.35 27.43 0.45
N ILE A 39 -5.59 26.11 0.38
CA ILE A 39 -4.57 25.13 0.03
C ILE A 39 -4.06 25.35 -1.40
N THR A 40 -4.94 25.70 -2.33
CA THR A 40 -4.57 25.91 -3.74
C THR A 40 -3.73 27.19 -3.91
N LEU A 41 -4.13 28.29 -3.26
CA LEU A 41 -3.42 29.57 -3.33
C LEU A 41 -2.05 29.49 -2.65
N PHE A 42 -1.96 28.87 -1.48
CA PHE A 42 -0.74 28.79 -0.68
C PHE A 42 0.00 27.45 -0.84
N TYR A 43 -0.24 26.69 -1.90
CA TYR A 43 0.29 25.33 -2.06
C TYR A 43 1.83 25.29 -1.97
N LYS A 44 2.50 26.24 -2.62
CA LYS A 44 3.96 26.28 -2.70
C LYS A 44 4.58 26.64 -1.35
N GLU A 45 3.96 27.59 -0.66
CA GLU A 45 4.34 28.12 0.64
C GLU A 45 4.13 27.07 1.73
N LEU A 46 2.95 26.44 1.76
CA LEU A 46 2.63 25.35 2.69
C LEU A 46 3.56 24.15 2.49
N LYS A 47 3.87 23.81 1.23
CA LYS A 47 4.83 22.75 0.93
C LYS A 47 6.22 23.10 1.47
N LEU A 48 6.71 24.30 1.20
CA LEU A 48 8.04 24.72 1.62
C LEU A 48 8.17 24.76 3.16
N VAL A 49 7.23 25.41 3.84
CA VAL A 49 7.21 25.51 5.31
C VAL A 49 7.14 24.14 5.99
N SER A 50 6.40 23.17 5.42
CA SER A 50 6.29 21.82 5.98
C SER A 50 7.54 20.96 5.81
N PHE A 51 8.41 21.25 4.84
CA PHE A 51 9.62 20.45 4.57
C PHE A 51 10.92 21.15 4.99
N ASP A 52 10.96 22.48 4.95
CA ASP A 52 12.13 23.28 5.36
C ASP A 52 11.68 24.70 5.78
N GLU A 53 11.43 24.86 7.08
CA GLU A 53 11.02 26.15 7.66
C GLU A 53 12.13 27.22 7.57
N ALA A 54 13.40 26.82 7.68
CA ALA A 54 14.53 27.74 7.64
C ALA A 54 14.73 28.31 6.22
N LEU A 55 14.65 27.45 5.20
CA LEU A 55 14.67 27.87 3.80
C LEU A 55 13.45 28.73 3.45
N ALA A 56 12.27 28.41 3.97
CA ALA A 56 11.08 29.25 3.80
C ALA A 56 11.30 30.67 4.35
N GLY A 57 11.88 30.78 5.55
CA GLY A 57 12.25 32.08 6.13
C GLY A 57 13.30 32.83 5.29
N ALA A 58 14.33 32.12 4.81
CA ALA A 58 15.38 32.71 3.98
C ALA A 58 14.87 33.24 2.62
N LEU A 59 13.83 32.59 2.06
CA LEU A 59 13.17 33.02 0.83
C LEU A 59 12.16 34.17 1.05
N GLY A 60 12.05 34.70 2.27
CA GLY A 60 11.21 35.84 2.60
C GLY A 60 9.76 35.50 2.97
N PHE A 61 9.42 34.22 3.09
CA PHE A 61 8.12 33.81 3.62
C PHE A 61 8.06 34.04 5.14
N ARG A 62 6.86 34.03 5.71
CA ARG A 62 6.61 34.14 7.15
C ARG A 62 6.04 32.80 7.67
N PRO A 63 6.89 31.79 7.95
CA PRO A 63 6.43 30.45 8.31
C PRO A 63 5.43 30.43 9.48
N ALA A 64 5.68 31.24 10.52
CA ALA A 64 4.78 31.36 11.67
C ALA A 64 3.35 31.76 11.26
N VAL A 65 3.18 32.70 10.32
CA VAL A 65 1.86 33.15 9.87
C VAL A 65 1.13 32.01 9.15
N LEU A 66 1.83 31.28 8.28
CA LEU A 66 1.26 30.15 7.56
C LEU A 66 0.90 28.99 8.49
N HIS A 67 1.76 28.71 9.48
CA HIS A 67 1.50 27.72 10.51
C HIS A 67 0.22 28.04 11.29
N TYR A 68 0.11 29.25 11.84
CA TYR A 68 -1.09 29.64 12.60
C TYR A 68 -2.34 29.74 11.72
N ALA A 69 -2.22 30.21 10.48
CA ALA A 69 -3.34 30.22 9.53
C ALA A 69 -3.85 28.78 9.28
N LEU A 70 -2.95 27.82 9.08
CA LEU A 70 -3.30 26.42 8.92
C LEU A 70 -3.94 25.85 10.19
N MET A 71 -3.38 26.15 11.37
CA MET A 71 -3.93 25.68 12.65
C MET A 71 -5.34 26.20 12.92
N VAL A 72 -5.60 27.48 12.64
CA VAL A 72 -6.95 28.07 12.73
C VAL A 72 -7.91 27.35 11.79
N LEU A 73 -7.50 27.11 10.56
CA LEU A 73 -8.31 26.47 9.54
C LEU A 73 -8.66 25.00 9.90
N VAL A 74 -7.67 24.25 10.40
CA VAL A 74 -7.86 22.89 10.90
C VAL A 74 -8.80 22.88 12.11
N SER A 75 -8.60 23.79 13.06
CA SER A 75 -9.45 23.91 14.25
C SER A 75 -10.91 24.21 13.90
N LEU A 76 -11.14 25.20 13.02
CA LEU A 76 -12.47 25.55 12.55
C LEU A 76 -13.15 24.37 11.84
N THR A 77 -12.41 23.69 10.96
CA THR A 77 -12.90 22.51 10.25
C THR A 77 -13.25 21.38 11.23
N ALA A 78 -12.42 21.12 12.23
CA ALA A 78 -12.65 20.07 13.23
C ALA A 78 -13.91 20.34 14.06
N VAL A 79 -14.07 21.56 14.57
CA VAL A 79 -15.23 21.95 15.40
C VAL A 79 -16.53 21.84 14.60
N ALA A 80 -16.56 22.36 13.37
CA ALA A 80 -17.74 22.26 12.51
C ALA A 80 -18.07 20.81 12.14
N ALA A 81 -17.06 19.98 11.88
CA ALA A 81 -17.25 18.57 11.56
C ALA A 81 -17.78 17.76 12.75
N PHE A 82 -17.32 18.07 13.97
CA PHE A 82 -17.81 17.40 15.19
C PHE A 82 -19.29 17.64 15.42
N ASP A 83 -19.77 18.86 15.21
CA ASP A 83 -21.20 19.19 15.31
C ASP A 83 -22.01 18.50 14.19
N ALA A 84 -21.45 18.39 12.99
CA ALA A 84 -22.14 17.81 11.84
C ALA A 84 -22.27 16.28 11.89
N VAL A 85 -21.24 15.55 12.32
CA VAL A 85 -21.20 14.06 12.17
C VAL A 85 -20.71 13.31 13.42
N GLY A 86 -20.20 14.01 14.43
CA GLY A 86 -19.76 13.42 15.70
C GLY A 86 -18.27 13.10 15.79
N SER A 87 -17.77 12.97 17.03
CA SER A 87 -16.34 12.94 17.36
C SER A 87 -15.57 11.77 16.76
N ILE A 88 -16.09 10.55 16.89
CA ILE A 88 -15.42 9.32 16.44
C ILE A 88 -15.16 9.37 14.94
N LEU A 89 -16.17 9.78 14.17
CA LEU A 89 -16.07 9.78 12.72
C LEU A 89 -15.07 10.82 12.23
N VAL A 90 -15.06 12.02 12.82
CA VAL A 90 -14.11 13.07 12.46
C VAL A 90 -12.67 12.64 12.70
N VAL A 91 -12.37 12.02 13.85
CA VAL A 91 -11.02 11.50 14.14
C VAL A 91 -10.61 10.45 13.09
N ALA A 92 -11.53 9.55 12.71
CA ALA A 92 -11.27 8.57 11.66
C ALA A 92 -10.96 9.23 10.30
N PHE A 93 -11.70 10.27 9.91
CA PHE A 93 -11.45 11.01 8.66
C PHE A 93 -10.17 11.83 8.67
N PHE A 94 -9.68 12.27 9.83
CA PHE A 94 -8.40 12.98 9.93
C PHE A 94 -7.20 12.07 9.70
N ILE A 95 -7.32 10.80 10.08
CA ILE A 95 -6.19 9.87 10.09
C ILE A 95 -6.24 8.92 8.89
N ILE A 96 -7.34 8.20 8.72
CA ILE A 96 -7.40 7.01 7.85
C ILE A 96 -7.24 7.36 6.35
N PRO A 97 -7.98 8.31 5.77
CA PRO A 97 -7.86 8.63 4.35
C PRO A 97 -6.47 9.20 3.99
N ALA A 98 -5.90 10.03 4.86
CA ALA A 98 -4.57 10.60 4.68
C ALA A 98 -3.48 9.53 4.77
N ALA A 99 -3.56 8.63 5.77
CA ALA A 99 -2.66 7.50 5.88
C ALA A 99 -2.79 6.53 4.70
N THR A 100 -4.02 6.27 4.23
CA THR A 100 -4.29 5.46 3.03
C THR A 100 -3.61 6.04 1.79
N ALA A 101 -3.74 7.36 1.59
CA ALA A 101 -3.10 8.04 0.47
C ALA A 101 -1.57 7.99 0.56
N TYR A 102 -1.01 8.18 1.76
CA TYR A 102 0.44 8.12 2.00
C TYR A 102 1.04 6.73 1.71
N LEU A 103 0.29 5.66 1.94
CA LEU A 103 0.74 4.29 1.60
C LEU A 103 0.94 4.07 0.09
N LEU A 104 0.35 4.91 -0.77
CA LEU A 104 0.41 4.78 -2.22
C LEU A 104 1.44 5.70 -2.88
N THR A 105 1.77 6.83 -2.27
CA THR A 105 2.60 7.87 -2.89
C THR A 105 3.27 8.76 -1.86
N ASP A 106 4.51 9.18 -2.15
CA ASP A 106 5.24 10.18 -1.35
C ASP A 106 5.06 11.61 -1.88
N ARG A 107 4.32 11.79 -2.99
CA ARG A 107 4.10 13.12 -3.59
C ARG A 107 2.96 13.82 -2.88
N LEU A 108 3.27 14.93 -2.17
CA LEU A 108 2.28 15.72 -1.43
C LEU A 108 1.04 16.11 -2.25
N SER A 109 1.21 16.53 -3.51
CA SER A 109 0.06 16.87 -4.38
C SER A 109 -0.89 15.70 -4.58
N LEU A 110 -0.35 14.49 -4.77
CA LEU A 110 -1.17 13.29 -4.90
C LEU A 110 -1.82 12.91 -3.58
N ILE A 111 -1.13 13.08 -2.44
CA ILE A 111 -1.73 12.83 -1.12
C ILE A 111 -2.94 13.74 -0.90
N LEU A 112 -2.83 15.03 -1.20
CA LEU A 112 -3.93 16.01 -1.04
C LEU A 112 -5.16 15.68 -1.90
N ILE A 113 -4.97 15.04 -3.06
CA ILE A 113 -6.06 14.63 -3.96
C ILE A 113 -6.63 13.26 -3.55
N LEU A 114 -5.76 12.29 -3.25
CA LEU A 114 -6.17 10.92 -2.92
C LEU A 114 -6.87 10.83 -1.56
N SER A 115 -6.47 11.64 -0.57
CA SER A 115 -7.07 11.63 0.76
C SER A 115 -8.60 11.88 0.72
N PRO A 116 -9.12 12.95 0.09
CA PRO A 116 -10.56 13.14 -0.02
C PRO A 116 -11.25 12.08 -0.90
N ILE A 117 -10.57 11.53 -1.92
CA ILE A 117 -11.12 10.43 -2.74
C ILE A 117 -11.39 9.19 -1.87
N PHE A 118 -10.41 8.76 -1.06
CA PHE A 118 -10.61 7.65 -0.12
C PHE A 118 -11.66 7.96 0.94
N GLY A 119 -11.71 9.22 1.40
CA GLY A 119 -12.77 9.69 2.28
C GLY A 119 -14.16 9.50 1.66
N ILE A 120 -14.37 9.98 0.44
CA ILE A 120 -15.64 9.86 -0.29
C ILE A 120 -16.00 8.38 -0.54
N ALA A 121 -15.02 7.55 -0.90
CA ALA A 121 -15.24 6.11 -1.06
C ALA A 121 -15.70 5.44 0.25
N GLY A 122 -15.07 5.80 1.38
CA GLY A 122 -15.46 5.34 2.71
C GLY A 122 -16.86 5.82 3.12
N VAL A 123 -17.24 7.04 2.77
CA VAL A 123 -18.61 7.56 2.97
C VAL A 123 -19.61 6.74 2.16
N TYR A 124 -19.35 6.56 0.85
CA TYR A 124 -20.28 5.90 -0.06
C TYR A 124 -20.53 4.44 0.32
N TRP A 125 -19.46 3.65 0.46
CA TRP A 125 -19.59 2.23 0.82
C TRP A 125 -19.94 2.02 2.29
N GLY A 126 -19.53 2.93 3.18
CA GLY A 126 -19.92 2.90 4.59
C GLY A 126 -21.40 3.16 4.79
N TYR A 127 -21.97 4.10 4.03
CA TYR A 127 -23.41 4.34 4.04
C TYR A 127 -24.15 3.14 3.44
N ASP A 128 -23.68 2.59 2.30
CA ASP A 128 -24.26 1.37 1.71
C ASP A 128 -24.34 0.24 2.74
N LEU A 129 -23.21 0.01 3.43
CA LEU A 129 -23.10 -0.94 4.53
C LEU A 129 -24.09 -0.63 5.65
N ALA A 130 -24.25 0.62 6.07
CA ALA A 130 -25.20 0.99 7.10
C ALA A 130 -26.67 0.70 6.71
N ARG A 131 -27.03 0.82 5.42
CA ARG A 131 -28.37 0.47 4.91
C ARG A 131 -28.65 -1.04 4.90
N GLY A 132 -27.66 -1.89 5.18
CA GLY A 132 -27.79 -3.34 5.04
C GLY A 132 -27.48 -3.86 3.63
N TYR A 133 -26.75 -3.08 2.83
CA TYR A 133 -26.28 -3.52 1.52
C TYR A 133 -24.75 -3.52 1.49
N PHE A 134 -24.16 -4.47 0.78
CA PHE A 134 -22.73 -4.44 0.48
C PHE A 134 -22.55 -4.65 -1.01
N TRP A 135 -22.22 -3.57 -1.74
CA TRP A 135 -22.12 -3.61 -3.21
C TRP A 135 -23.42 -4.08 -3.87
N GLY A 136 -24.56 -3.60 -3.36
CA GLY A 136 -25.88 -3.98 -3.86
C GLY A 136 -26.36 -5.37 -3.46
N LEU A 137 -25.56 -6.15 -2.71
CA LEU A 137 -25.99 -7.42 -2.13
C LEU A 137 -26.66 -7.17 -0.77
N PRO A 138 -27.90 -7.63 -0.53
CA PRO A 138 -28.57 -7.46 0.75
C PRO A 138 -27.92 -8.33 1.84
N LEU A 139 -27.59 -7.73 2.97
CA LEU A 139 -26.90 -8.38 4.09
C LEU A 139 -27.84 -9.20 4.98
N ASP A 140 -29.14 -8.89 4.99
CA ASP A 140 -30.12 -9.63 5.79
C ASP A 140 -30.14 -11.12 5.42
N GLY A 141 -30.00 -11.43 4.12
CA GLY A 141 -29.92 -12.82 3.65
C GLY A 141 -28.64 -13.54 4.12
N VAL A 142 -27.53 -12.81 4.20
CA VAL A 142 -26.26 -13.34 4.74
C VAL A 142 -26.37 -13.60 6.23
N MET A 143 -27.00 -12.68 6.98
CA MET A 143 -27.21 -12.84 8.42
C MET A 143 -28.14 -14.00 8.75
N GLN A 144 -29.23 -14.16 8.00
CA GLN A 144 -30.13 -15.31 8.15
C GLN A 144 -29.43 -16.64 7.82
N TRP A 145 -28.62 -16.67 6.76
CA TRP A 145 -27.82 -17.85 6.44
C TRP A 145 -26.83 -18.17 7.58
N LEU A 146 -26.12 -17.17 8.11
CA LEU A 146 -25.21 -17.34 9.23
C LEU A 146 -25.92 -17.89 10.45
N ASP A 147 -27.02 -17.25 10.88
CA ASP A 147 -27.82 -17.69 12.03
C ASP A 147 -28.24 -19.16 11.90
N LYS A 148 -28.65 -19.58 10.70
CA LYS A 148 -28.98 -20.99 10.43
C LYS A 148 -27.78 -21.94 10.50
N THR A 149 -26.56 -21.47 10.22
CA THR A 149 -25.34 -22.30 10.22
C THR A 149 -24.63 -22.39 11.56
N ILE A 150 -24.63 -21.29 12.33
CA ILE A 150 -23.83 -21.14 13.54
C ILE A 150 -24.66 -20.76 14.77
N ASP A 151 -26.00 -20.78 14.66
CA ASP A 151 -26.97 -20.46 15.73
C ASP A 151 -26.64 -19.15 16.45
N LEU A 152 -26.77 -18.03 15.72
CA LEU A 152 -26.49 -16.70 16.25
C LEU A 152 -27.56 -16.23 17.26
N GLY A 153 -28.57 -17.04 17.58
CA GLY A 153 -29.60 -16.69 18.55
C GLY A 153 -30.66 -15.72 18.01
N GLY A 154 -30.88 -15.68 16.69
CA GLY A 154 -31.99 -14.96 16.06
C GLY A 154 -31.70 -13.52 15.62
N TYR A 155 -30.44 -13.08 15.63
CA TYR A 155 -30.05 -11.77 15.08
C TYR A 155 -30.01 -11.81 13.55
N THR A 156 -31.16 -11.58 12.91
CA THR A 156 -31.34 -11.71 11.46
C THR A 156 -31.45 -10.38 10.70
N THR A 157 -31.54 -9.26 11.43
CA THR A 157 -31.69 -7.93 10.83
C THR A 157 -30.40 -7.14 10.94
N TRP A 158 -29.96 -6.55 9.83
CA TRP A 158 -28.81 -5.67 9.84
C TRP A 158 -29.20 -4.29 10.39
N ASN A 159 -28.74 -3.98 11.60
CA ASN A 159 -28.85 -2.65 12.18
C ASN A 159 -27.47 -2.18 12.63
N SER A 160 -26.91 -1.23 11.89
CA SER A 160 -25.59 -0.67 12.18
C SER A 160 -25.67 0.85 12.26
N SER A 161 -24.84 1.44 13.12
CA SER A 161 -24.65 2.88 13.16
C SER A 161 -23.98 3.36 11.87
N ILE A 162 -24.54 4.40 11.24
CA ILE A 162 -23.98 5.00 10.02
C ILE A 162 -22.52 5.39 10.23
N SER A 163 -22.18 6.02 11.36
CA SER A 163 -20.81 6.42 11.66
C SER A 163 -19.89 5.21 11.84
N ALA A 164 -20.34 4.16 12.54
CA ALA A 164 -19.54 2.95 12.74
C ALA A 164 -19.27 2.21 11.41
N ALA A 165 -20.29 2.10 10.55
CA ALA A 165 -20.17 1.49 9.24
C ALA A 165 -19.18 2.25 8.32
N MET A 166 -19.20 3.59 8.37
CA MET A 166 -18.23 4.43 7.64
C MET A 166 -16.80 4.25 8.14
N VAL A 167 -16.58 4.21 9.46
CA VAL A 167 -15.25 3.95 10.03
C VAL A 167 -14.75 2.55 9.65
N LEU A 168 -15.61 1.54 9.74
CA LEU A 168 -15.25 0.17 9.37
C LEU A 168 -14.85 0.07 7.89
N MET A 169 -15.57 0.77 7.02
CA MET A 169 -15.26 0.81 5.60
C MET A 169 -13.95 1.55 5.32
N LEU A 170 -13.70 2.69 5.98
CA LEU A 170 -12.40 3.38 5.89
C LEU A 170 -11.25 2.47 6.34
N ALA A 171 -11.43 1.73 7.44
CA ALA A 171 -10.44 0.78 7.93
C ALA A 171 -10.22 -0.38 6.95
N ALA A 172 -11.28 -0.89 6.30
CA ALA A 172 -11.18 -1.92 5.28
C ALA A 172 -10.42 -1.42 4.04
N ILE A 173 -10.74 -0.21 3.55
CA ILE A 173 -10.02 0.43 2.45
C ILE A 173 -8.54 0.58 2.81
N PHE A 174 -8.23 1.08 4.01
CA PHE A 174 -6.86 1.21 4.49
C PHE A 174 -6.15 -0.14 4.53
N ALA A 175 -6.79 -1.20 5.05
CA ALA A 175 -6.19 -2.53 5.13
C ALA A 175 -5.91 -3.12 3.73
N ILE A 176 -6.82 -2.94 2.77
CA ILE A 176 -6.63 -3.38 1.39
C ILE A 176 -5.46 -2.63 0.75
N VAL A 177 -5.45 -1.30 0.86
CA VAL A 177 -4.37 -0.45 0.32
C VAL A 177 -3.04 -0.79 0.98
N TRP A 178 -3.02 -0.99 2.29
CA TRP A 178 -1.84 -1.43 3.03
C TRP A 178 -1.34 -2.77 2.53
N MET A 179 -2.22 -3.76 2.34
CA MET A 179 -1.83 -5.08 1.85
C MET A 179 -1.21 -5.04 0.45
N VAL A 180 -1.74 -4.18 -0.44
CA VAL A 180 -1.31 -4.03 -1.83
C VAL A 180 -0.16 -3.02 -2.00
N SER A 181 0.11 -2.17 -1.00
CA SER A 181 1.10 -1.09 -1.10
C SER A 181 2.49 -1.61 -1.53
N PRO A 182 3.12 -1.01 -2.56
CA PRO A 182 4.39 -1.50 -3.10
C PRO A 182 5.57 -1.44 -2.11
N ARG A 183 5.55 -0.47 -1.18
CA ARG A 183 6.68 -0.22 -0.26
C ARG A 183 6.44 -0.79 1.14
N TYR A 184 5.23 -0.65 1.64
CA TYR A 184 4.88 -1.02 3.01
C TYR A 184 4.03 -2.29 3.09
N GLY A 185 3.59 -2.83 1.95
CA GLY A 185 2.61 -3.91 1.92
C GLY A 185 3.20 -5.29 2.18
N LEU A 186 2.35 -6.12 2.80
CA LEU A 186 2.64 -7.51 3.10
C LEU A 186 2.92 -8.30 1.80
N VAL A 187 2.09 -8.08 0.77
CA VAL A 187 2.20 -8.77 -0.53
C VAL A 187 3.51 -8.41 -1.22
N ALA A 188 3.81 -7.12 -1.32
CA ALA A 188 5.05 -6.64 -1.90
C ALA A 188 6.27 -7.21 -1.14
N THR A 189 6.21 -7.25 0.18
CA THR A 189 7.29 -7.83 1.01
C THR A 189 7.49 -9.32 0.74
N ILE A 190 6.40 -10.10 0.69
CA ILE A 190 6.46 -11.55 0.43
C ILE A 190 7.00 -11.82 -0.98
N ILE A 191 6.48 -11.12 -1.99
CA ILE A 191 6.88 -11.28 -3.39
C ILE A 191 8.35 -10.89 -3.55
N ASN A 192 8.75 -9.71 -3.06
CA ASN A 192 10.12 -9.23 -3.20
C ASN A 192 11.11 -10.13 -2.44
N ARG A 193 10.74 -10.70 -1.28
CA ARG A 193 11.58 -11.70 -0.59
C ARG A 193 11.76 -12.95 -1.44
N ARG A 194 10.69 -13.44 -2.07
CA ARG A 194 10.75 -14.64 -2.93
C ARG A 194 11.58 -14.37 -4.19
N LEU A 195 11.38 -13.23 -4.86
CA LEU A 195 12.15 -12.84 -6.03
C LEU A 195 13.64 -12.69 -5.70
N ARG A 196 13.99 -12.03 -4.60
CA ARG A 196 15.38 -11.92 -4.11
C ARG A 196 16.00 -13.28 -3.82
N ARG A 197 15.25 -14.21 -3.20
CA ARG A 197 15.75 -15.57 -2.94
C ARG A 197 16.03 -16.34 -4.21
N LEU A 198 15.17 -16.23 -5.22
CA LEU A 198 15.36 -16.88 -6.51
C LEU A 198 16.59 -16.32 -7.24
N GLN A 199 16.75 -14.98 -7.25
CA GLN A 199 17.94 -14.33 -7.80
C GLN A 199 19.22 -14.78 -7.08
N PHE A 200 19.20 -14.85 -5.76
CA PHE A 200 20.33 -15.31 -4.96
C PHE A 200 20.71 -16.77 -5.26
N GLU A 201 19.72 -17.67 -5.39
CA GLU A 201 19.97 -19.06 -5.78
C GLU A 201 20.62 -19.15 -7.17
N ASP A 202 20.11 -18.40 -8.15
CA ASP A 202 20.66 -18.39 -9.50
C ASP A 202 22.12 -17.86 -9.50
N GLN A 203 22.39 -16.79 -8.73
CA GLN A 203 23.72 -16.20 -8.59
C GLN A 203 24.72 -17.11 -7.87
N MET A 204 24.31 -17.81 -6.80
CA MET A 204 25.17 -18.78 -6.11
C MET A 204 25.62 -19.92 -7.02
N LEU A 205 24.71 -20.44 -7.85
CA LEU A 205 25.05 -21.48 -8.82
C LEU A 205 26.03 -20.92 -9.86
N LEU A 206 25.72 -19.78 -10.47
CA LEU A 206 26.58 -19.19 -11.51
C LEU A 206 27.96 -18.80 -10.97
N ALA A 207 28.05 -18.27 -9.75
CA ALA A 207 29.31 -17.95 -9.11
C ALA A 207 30.15 -19.20 -8.83
N HIS A 208 29.53 -20.30 -8.39
CA HIS A 208 30.23 -21.56 -8.20
C HIS A 208 30.76 -22.10 -9.54
N LEU A 209 29.93 -22.14 -10.58
CA LEU A 209 30.36 -22.56 -11.93
C LEU A 209 31.50 -21.68 -12.47
N TYR A 210 31.41 -20.36 -12.26
CA TYR A 210 32.42 -19.41 -12.70
C TYR A 210 33.76 -19.59 -11.96
N ASN A 211 33.72 -19.80 -10.64
CA ASN A 211 34.93 -19.92 -9.83
C ASN A 211 35.72 -21.23 -10.08
N HIS A 212 35.04 -22.27 -10.58
CA HIS A 212 35.67 -23.56 -10.90
C HIS A 212 35.95 -23.75 -12.39
N LEU A 213 35.62 -22.76 -13.22
CA LEU A 213 35.95 -22.75 -14.65
C LEU A 213 37.47 -22.67 -14.83
N GLY A 214 38.08 -23.57 -15.62
CA GLY A 214 39.54 -23.61 -15.83
C GLY A 214 40.35 -24.15 -14.65
N GLY A 215 39.70 -24.69 -13.61
CA GLY A 215 40.36 -25.28 -12.46
C GLY A 215 40.93 -26.69 -12.72
N LYS A 216 41.90 -27.13 -11.91
CA LYS A 216 42.53 -28.47 -12.03
C LYS A 216 41.56 -29.66 -11.90
N ARG A 217 40.37 -29.44 -11.33
CA ARG A 217 39.29 -30.44 -11.14
C ARG A 217 37.97 -30.00 -11.78
N GLU A 218 38.02 -29.21 -12.84
CA GLU A 218 36.84 -28.69 -13.53
C GLU A 218 35.80 -29.79 -13.85
N ALA A 219 36.26 -30.94 -14.35
CA ALA A 219 35.38 -32.03 -14.75
C ALA A 219 34.57 -32.66 -13.59
N GLU A 220 35.11 -32.65 -12.37
CA GLU A 220 34.45 -33.16 -11.15
C GLU A 220 33.57 -32.10 -10.50
N GLU A 221 34.05 -30.84 -10.45
CA GLU A 221 33.36 -29.72 -9.81
C GLU A 221 32.14 -29.23 -10.62
N LEU A 222 32.17 -29.38 -11.96
CA LEU A 222 31.04 -29.05 -12.84
C LEU A 222 30.09 -30.21 -13.12
N ALA A 223 30.35 -31.41 -12.55
CA ALA A 223 29.51 -32.58 -12.80
C ALA A 223 28.13 -32.41 -12.15
N LEU A 224 27.08 -32.71 -12.91
CA LEU A 224 25.69 -32.55 -12.48
C LEU A 224 25.37 -33.36 -11.21
N GLU A 225 26.00 -34.53 -11.06
CA GLU A 225 25.77 -35.45 -9.95
C GLU A 225 26.37 -34.98 -8.63
N THR A 226 27.52 -34.30 -8.69
CA THR A 226 28.27 -33.84 -7.51
C THR A 226 27.85 -32.44 -7.08
N LEU A 227 27.34 -31.60 -8.01
CA LEU A 227 27.02 -30.19 -7.77
C LEU A 227 26.10 -29.96 -6.56
N HIS A 228 25.19 -30.90 -6.28
CA HIS A 228 24.28 -30.80 -5.13
C HIS A 228 25.01 -30.94 -3.78
N HIS A 229 26.13 -31.69 -3.74
CA HIS A 229 26.98 -31.84 -2.55
C HIS A 229 27.82 -30.57 -2.32
N HIS A 230 28.43 -30.01 -3.36
CA HIS A 230 29.25 -28.79 -3.26
C HIS A 230 28.43 -27.57 -2.81
N LEU A 231 27.19 -27.44 -3.31
CA LEU A 231 26.28 -26.36 -2.91
C LEU A 231 25.50 -26.65 -1.62
N GLN A 232 25.60 -27.86 -1.08
CA GLN A 232 24.77 -28.36 0.03
C GLN A 232 23.26 -28.16 -0.20
N TRP A 233 22.81 -28.38 -1.44
CA TRP A 233 21.41 -28.22 -1.82
C TRP A 233 20.73 -29.57 -2.01
N PRO A 234 19.44 -29.70 -1.65
CA PRO A 234 18.64 -30.86 -2.05
C PRO A 234 18.60 -30.98 -3.58
N ARG A 235 18.63 -32.20 -4.14
CA ARG A 235 18.58 -32.43 -5.60
C ARG A 235 17.43 -31.69 -6.28
N MET A 236 16.24 -31.74 -5.69
CA MET A 236 15.05 -31.03 -6.18
C MET A 236 15.21 -29.50 -6.21
N LYS A 237 16.05 -28.91 -5.36
CA LYS A 237 16.38 -27.48 -5.42
C LYS A 237 17.34 -27.22 -6.58
N LEU A 238 18.41 -28.01 -6.70
CA LEU A 238 19.38 -27.89 -7.79
C LEU A 238 18.72 -27.98 -9.16
N GLU A 239 17.87 -28.98 -9.39
CA GLU A 239 17.15 -29.15 -10.66
C GLU A 239 16.27 -27.95 -11.00
N ARG A 240 15.56 -27.38 -10.00
CA ARG A 240 14.75 -26.17 -10.19
C ARG A 240 15.60 -24.95 -10.55
N VAL A 241 16.76 -24.77 -9.91
CA VAL A 241 17.67 -23.67 -10.21
C VAL A 241 18.27 -23.85 -11.61
N LEU A 242 18.77 -25.05 -11.93
CA LEU A 242 19.29 -25.38 -13.26
C LEU A 242 18.25 -25.16 -14.36
N ALA A 243 17.00 -25.57 -14.15
CA ALA A 243 15.93 -25.32 -15.11
C ALA A 243 15.74 -23.81 -15.37
N ARG A 244 15.74 -22.97 -14.32
CA ARG A 244 15.62 -21.50 -14.47
C ARG A 244 16.81 -20.88 -15.18
N VAL A 245 18.03 -21.24 -14.77
CA VAL A 245 19.28 -20.70 -15.32
C VAL A 245 19.46 -21.13 -16.78
N ARG A 246 19.08 -22.37 -17.14
CA ARG A 246 19.04 -22.85 -18.52
C ARG A 246 18.00 -22.14 -19.36
N LEU A 247 16.79 -21.91 -18.83
CA LEU A 247 15.73 -21.19 -19.53
C LEU A 247 16.12 -19.74 -19.84
N ARG A 248 16.92 -19.12 -18.97
CA ARG A 248 17.53 -17.79 -19.20
C ARG A 248 18.81 -17.83 -20.03
N GLN A 249 19.22 -18.99 -20.54
CA GLN A 249 20.44 -19.18 -21.33
C GLN A 249 21.75 -18.80 -20.62
N LEU A 250 21.77 -18.80 -19.28
CA LEU A 250 22.95 -18.45 -18.46
C LEU A 250 23.88 -19.66 -18.22
N ALA A 251 23.35 -20.88 -18.32
CA ALA A 251 24.12 -22.11 -18.24
C ALA A 251 23.58 -23.16 -19.21
N LYS A 252 24.43 -24.10 -19.63
CA LYS A 252 24.11 -25.23 -20.51
C LYS A 252 24.59 -26.52 -19.86
N VAL A 253 23.92 -27.63 -20.17
CA VAL A 253 24.33 -28.97 -19.71
C VAL A 253 24.78 -29.75 -20.91
N GLN A 254 26.01 -30.26 -20.90
CA GLN A 254 26.61 -31.05 -21.97
C GLN A 254 27.41 -32.20 -21.34
N HIS A 255 27.25 -33.43 -21.86
CA HIS A 255 27.98 -34.62 -21.40
C HIS A 255 27.98 -34.85 -19.87
N GLY A 256 26.86 -34.55 -19.19
CA GLY A 256 26.75 -34.71 -17.73
C GLY A 256 27.38 -33.59 -16.88
N GLN A 257 27.92 -32.54 -17.53
CA GLN A 257 28.52 -31.37 -16.88
C GLN A 257 27.72 -30.10 -17.16
N VAL A 258 27.79 -29.15 -16.22
CA VAL A 258 27.13 -27.85 -16.30
C VAL A 258 28.16 -26.78 -16.67
N TYR A 259 27.99 -26.16 -17.83
CA TYR A 259 28.86 -25.09 -18.32
C TYR A 259 28.15 -23.74 -18.24
N ILE A 260 28.86 -22.72 -17.77
CA ILE A 260 28.37 -21.34 -17.79
C ILE A 260 28.46 -20.77 -19.23
N THR A 261 27.46 -20.02 -19.66
CA THR A 261 27.50 -19.33 -20.97
C THR A 261 28.15 -17.96 -20.85
N GLN A 262 28.47 -17.30 -21.97
CA GLN A 262 28.94 -15.91 -21.95
C GLN A 262 27.95 -14.97 -21.24
N ALA A 263 26.65 -15.13 -21.50
CA ALA A 263 25.60 -14.38 -20.79
C ALA A 263 25.60 -14.67 -19.27
N GLY A 264 25.91 -15.91 -18.87
CA GLY A 264 26.09 -16.29 -17.46
C GLY A 264 27.30 -15.60 -16.81
N ILE A 265 28.43 -15.54 -17.51
CA ILE A 265 29.66 -14.86 -17.05
C ILE A 265 29.41 -13.36 -16.87
N GLU A 266 28.76 -12.72 -17.84
CA GLU A 266 28.36 -11.30 -17.75
C GLU A 266 27.42 -11.06 -16.56
N ALA A 267 26.46 -11.96 -16.31
CA ALA A 267 25.54 -11.85 -15.19
C ALA A 267 26.24 -11.95 -13.82
N VAL A 268 27.27 -12.79 -13.69
CA VAL A 268 28.10 -12.89 -12.47
C VAL A 268 28.94 -11.62 -12.30
N ARG A 269 29.57 -11.12 -13.37
CA ARG A 269 30.38 -9.90 -13.33
C ARG A 269 29.55 -8.68 -12.92
N HIS A 270 28.41 -8.48 -13.56
CA HIS A 270 27.50 -7.39 -13.22
C HIS A 270 27.00 -7.48 -11.77
N PHE A 271 26.74 -8.70 -11.27
CA PHE A 271 26.38 -8.88 -9.87
C PHE A 271 27.54 -8.53 -8.92
N ALA A 272 28.76 -8.95 -9.25
CA ALA A 272 29.97 -8.63 -8.49
C ALA A 272 30.24 -7.11 -8.43
N GLU A 273 30.13 -6.40 -9.56
CA GLU A 273 30.33 -4.96 -9.66
C GLU A 273 29.34 -4.15 -8.80
N GLN A 274 28.10 -4.66 -8.66
CA GLN A 274 27.06 -3.99 -7.89
C GLN A 274 27.09 -4.28 -6.39
N ASN A 275 27.67 -5.41 -5.97
CA ASN A 275 27.51 -5.92 -4.60
C ASN A 275 28.83 -6.16 -3.84
N LEU A 276 29.99 -6.18 -4.52
CA LEU A 276 31.29 -6.36 -3.87
C LEU A 276 32.06 -5.03 -3.77
N PRO A 277 32.82 -4.80 -2.68
CA PRO A 277 33.73 -3.67 -2.56
C PRO A 277 34.74 -3.64 -3.72
N VAL A 278 35.11 -2.44 -4.17
CA VAL A 278 35.98 -2.18 -5.35
C VAL A 278 37.31 -2.95 -5.32
N GLU A 279 37.84 -3.26 -4.13
CA GLU A 279 39.07 -4.04 -3.95
C GLU A 279 38.95 -5.49 -4.45
N HIS A 280 37.78 -6.11 -4.25
CA HIS A 280 37.52 -7.49 -4.70
C HIS A 280 37.16 -7.55 -6.20
N GLN A 281 36.66 -6.46 -6.77
CA GLN A 281 36.36 -6.37 -8.21
C GLN A 281 37.64 -6.48 -9.05
N LYS A 282 38.76 -5.91 -8.60
CA LYS A 282 40.06 -5.95 -9.30
C LYS A 282 40.68 -7.35 -9.38
N GLN A 283 40.38 -8.23 -8.43
CA GLN A 283 40.89 -9.61 -8.43
C GLN A 283 40.17 -10.48 -9.48
N ILE A 284 38.87 -10.29 -9.67
CA ILE A 284 38.07 -11.00 -10.67
C ILE A 284 38.47 -10.58 -12.09
N VAL A 285 38.73 -9.29 -12.32
CA VAL A 285 39.18 -8.80 -13.64
C VAL A 285 40.60 -9.30 -13.97
N ARG A 286 41.50 -9.42 -12.97
CA ARG A 286 42.85 -9.96 -13.18
C ARG A 286 42.88 -11.47 -13.46
N ALA A 287 41.98 -12.25 -12.87
CA ALA A 287 41.95 -13.70 -13.06
C ALA A 287 41.46 -14.16 -14.46
N VAL A 288 40.98 -13.23 -15.30
CA VAL A 288 40.43 -13.51 -16.64
C VAL A 288 41.24 -12.83 -17.75
N GLY A 289 42.17 -11.95 -17.39
CA GLY A 289 43.00 -11.21 -18.34
C GLY A 289 44.27 -11.95 -18.80
N ASP A 290 44.59 -13.08 -18.15
CA ASP A 290 45.70 -13.99 -18.47
C ASP A 290 45.14 -15.33 -18.96
#